data_AF-A0A1I5I6G9-F1
#
_entry.id   AF-A0A1I5I6G9-F1
#
_cell.length_a   1.000
_cell.length_b   1.000
_cell.length_c   1.000
_cell.angle_alpha   90.00
_cell.angle_beta   90.00
_cell.angle_gamma   90.00
#
_symmetry.space_group_name_H-M   'P 1'
#
loop_
_entity.id
_entity.type
_entity.pdbx_description
1 polymer ?
#
loop_
_entity_poly.entity_id
_entity_poly.type
_entity_poly.pdbx_seq_one_letter_code
_entity_poly.pdbx_strand_id
1 'polypeptide(L)'
;MNLLNVEKMSKSYTEKILFDQVTLGINEGDKIGVIGINGTGKSTLLKMIAGIEEPDEGSLVKGKSVRVEYLAQSPDFDENLSILENVVIGKKAEEEYRNLEGEAKAMLQKLGINDFDGRIDVLSGGQKKRVALVRTLLTSAEILVLDEPTNHLDNDMAEWLEEYLNKYQGAFIMVTHDRYFLDKVTNKIVEIDKGNIYTYIANYTKFLELKAEREDMEMATERKKKSLYRMDLEWMMRGARARSTKQKAHIQRFEELRDRKVIEKQKNVEINALSSRLGKKTIEIDHISKSFNDKKLFEDFTYIFLKNDRIGIVGPNGSGKTTLLKIITGNLEPDSGSVEIGETVKIGYFSQENEYMDQNQRVIDYIREVAEYIETSDGSTSASQMLERFLFTGSMQYSLISKLSGGERRRLYLLKVLMEAPNILILDEPTNDLDIQTLSILEDYLDSFDGIVITVSHDRYFLDRIVERIFAFEDNGVIRQYEGGFTDYKEACRGEASSITAKPKSNEADNNEGSVTSKGKPKEAKLKFSYMEQKEYNEIDEVIAKLETDIEDLDKQIEESSTNYSKLNELMEQKENLEKELEEKMDRWVYLNDLAEQIENAKTKN
;
A
#
# COMPACT_ATOMS: atom_id res chain seq x y z
N MET A 1 -25.65 3.64 16.43
CA MET A 1 -26.79 3.67 15.47
C MET A 1 -26.26 3.52 14.04
N ASN A 2 -27.00 2.94 13.08
CA ASN A 2 -26.56 2.92 11.66
C ASN A 2 -26.84 4.31 11.05
N LEU A 3 -25.79 4.97 10.54
CA LEU A 3 -25.89 6.32 10.00
C LEU A 3 -26.09 6.29 8.47
N LEU A 4 -25.37 5.39 7.79
CA LEU A 4 -25.36 5.31 6.33
C LEU A 4 -25.02 3.88 5.88
N ASN A 5 -25.79 3.35 4.94
CA ASN A 5 -25.56 2.06 4.31
C ASN A 5 -25.40 2.22 2.80
N VAL A 6 -24.31 1.69 2.29
CA VAL A 6 -24.03 1.50 0.86
C VAL A 6 -24.47 0.09 0.52
N GLU A 7 -25.41 -0.08 -0.42
CA GLU A 7 -25.91 -1.40 -0.81
C GLU A 7 -25.66 -1.69 -2.29
N LYS A 8 -24.85 -2.73 -2.54
CA LYS A 8 -24.51 -3.27 -3.86
C LYS A 8 -24.14 -2.19 -4.88
N MET A 9 -23.32 -1.23 -4.48
CA MET A 9 -22.91 -0.15 -5.35
C MET A 9 -21.84 -0.59 -6.35
N SER A 10 -22.06 -0.24 -7.62
CA SER A 10 -21.10 -0.45 -8.70
C SER A 10 -20.78 0.88 -9.37
N LYS A 11 -19.51 1.05 -9.77
CA LYS A 11 -19.06 2.21 -10.53
C LYS A 11 -18.00 1.79 -11.53
N SER A 12 -18.17 2.25 -12.77
CA SER A 12 -17.20 2.07 -13.84
C SER A 12 -16.80 3.43 -14.42
N TYR A 13 -15.53 3.59 -14.76
CA TYR A 13 -15.06 4.76 -15.50
C TYR A 13 -14.47 4.29 -16.81
N THR A 14 -15.12 4.61 -17.94
CA THR A 14 -14.80 4.07 -19.27
C THR A 14 -14.78 2.53 -19.27
N GLU A 15 -13.60 1.89 -19.32
CA GLU A 15 -13.46 0.43 -19.34
C GLU A 15 -12.96 -0.17 -18.01
N LYS A 16 -12.63 0.68 -17.02
CA LYS A 16 -12.11 0.24 -15.72
C LYS A 16 -13.26 0.19 -14.70
N ILE A 17 -13.57 -1.01 -14.23
CA ILE A 17 -14.45 -1.22 -13.08
C ILE A 17 -13.71 -0.74 -11.83
N LEU A 18 -14.25 0.28 -11.16
CA LEU A 18 -13.71 0.79 -9.90
C LEU A 18 -14.31 0.03 -8.72
N PHE A 19 -15.62 -0.23 -8.77
CA PHE A 19 -16.38 -0.94 -7.74
C PHE A 19 -17.37 -1.90 -8.38
N ASP A 20 -17.49 -3.09 -7.83
CA ASP A 20 -18.47 -4.10 -8.24
C ASP A 20 -19.26 -4.61 -7.03
N GLN A 21 -20.57 -4.31 -6.99
CA GLN A 21 -21.52 -4.74 -5.96
C GLN A 21 -21.06 -4.53 -4.50
N VAL A 22 -20.43 -3.39 -4.24
CA VAL A 22 -19.87 -3.05 -2.94
C VAL A 22 -20.95 -2.78 -1.91
N THR A 23 -20.77 -3.30 -0.68
CA THR A 23 -21.65 -3.02 0.46
C THR A 23 -20.82 -2.52 1.63
N LEU A 24 -21.19 -1.38 2.22
CA LEU A 24 -20.49 -0.75 3.35
C LEU A 24 -21.47 -0.08 4.30
N GLY A 25 -21.47 -0.53 5.55
CA GLY A 25 -22.20 0.12 6.64
C GLY A 25 -21.30 1.04 7.45
N ILE A 26 -21.78 2.26 7.70
CA ILE A 26 -21.15 3.26 8.58
C ILE A 26 -22.04 3.44 9.81
N ASN A 27 -21.52 3.03 10.96
CA ASN A 27 -22.18 3.21 12.24
C ASN A 27 -21.64 4.43 12.98
N GLU A 28 -22.44 4.93 13.92
CA GLU A 28 -22.02 5.93 14.89
C GLU A 28 -20.80 5.46 15.69
N GLY A 29 -19.78 6.31 15.78
CA GLY A 29 -18.49 5.98 16.40
C GLY A 29 -17.53 5.20 15.50
N ASP A 30 -17.91 4.84 14.27
CA ASP A 30 -16.98 4.25 13.30
C ASP A 30 -15.93 5.30 12.91
N LYS A 31 -14.66 4.91 13.03
CA LYS A 31 -13.48 5.69 12.64
C LYS A 31 -12.79 4.94 11.51
N ILE A 32 -13.23 5.22 10.28
CA ILE A 32 -12.94 4.39 9.12
C ILE A 32 -11.75 4.94 8.34
N GLY A 33 -10.70 4.14 8.17
CA GLY A 33 -9.62 4.39 7.23
C GLY A 33 -9.82 3.61 5.93
N VAL A 34 -9.83 4.31 4.80
CA VAL A 34 -9.93 3.70 3.46
C VAL A 34 -8.54 3.61 2.85
N ILE A 35 -8.15 2.41 2.45
CA ILE A 35 -6.85 2.11 1.85
C ILE A 35 -7.01 1.42 0.51
N GLY A 36 -6.03 1.60 -0.36
CA GLY A 36 -6.03 1.03 -1.71
C GLY A 36 -4.97 1.69 -2.59
N ILE A 37 -4.63 1.01 -3.67
CA ILE A 37 -3.69 1.50 -4.70
C ILE A 37 -4.25 2.77 -5.33
N ASN A 38 -3.39 3.66 -5.80
CA ASN A 38 -3.85 4.81 -6.56
C ASN A 38 -4.64 4.39 -7.82
N GLY A 39 -5.75 5.09 -8.06
CA GLY A 39 -6.66 4.80 -9.16
C GLY A 39 -7.59 3.60 -8.94
N THR A 40 -7.75 3.07 -7.72
CA THR A 40 -8.79 2.08 -7.38
C THR A 40 -10.16 2.71 -7.08
N GLY A 41 -10.26 4.03 -7.02
CA GLY A 41 -11.52 4.75 -6.81
C GLY A 41 -11.74 5.29 -5.39
N LYS A 42 -10.73 5.30 -4.50
CA LYS A 42 -10.82 5.84 -3.12
C LYS A 42 -11.58 7.18 -3.03
N SER A 43 -11.16 8.18 -3.79
CA SER A 43 -11.82 9.50 -3.81
C SER A 43 -13.22 9.45 -4.42
N THR A 44 -13.47 8.58 -5.40
CA THR A 44 -14.81 8.33 -5.96
C THR A 44 -15.75 7.74 -4.90
N LEU A 45 -15.28 6.81 -4.07
CA LEU A 45 -16.05 6.26 -2.96
C LEU A 45 -16.44 7.36 -1.96
N LEU A 46 -15.49 8.22 -1.57
CA LEU A 46 -15.75 9.34 -0.68
C LEU A 46 -16.78 10.31 -1.27
N LYS A 47 -16.67 10.66 -2.56
CA LYS A 47 -17.63 11.54 -3.25
C LYS A 47 -19.03 10.95 -3.32
N MET A 48 -19.15 9.64 -3.53
CA MET A 48 -20.43 8.94 -3.49
C MET A 48 -21.05 8.96 -2.09
N ILE A 49 -20.25 8.71 -1.05
CA ILE A 49 -20.71 8.78 0.35
C ILE A 49 -21.14 10.21 0.72
N ALA A 50 -20.43 11.22 0.22
CA ALA A 50 -20.79 12.62 0.37
C ALA A 50 -22.03 13.04 -0.45
N GLY A 51 -22.52 12.20 -1.37
CA GLY A 51 -23.64 12.51 -2.25
C GLY A 51 -23.32 13.52 -3.36
N ILE A 52 -22.04 13.69 -3.69
CA ILE A 52 -21.56 14.57 -4.76
C ILE A 52 -21.61 13.85 -6.11
N GLU A 53 -21.38 12.53 -6.10
CA GLU A 53 -21.38 11.68 -7.28
C GLU A 53 -22.40 10.54 -7.12
N GLU A 54 -23.18 10.26 -8.17
CA GLU A 54 -24.16 9.18 -8.15
C GLU A 54 -23.53 7.84 -8.58
N PRO A 55 -23.90 6.72 -7.94
CA PRO A 55 -23.48 5.39 -8.37
C PRO A 55 -24.14 4.98 -9.70
N ASP A 56 -23.51 4.08 -10.46
CA ASP A 56 -24.09 3.56 -11.69
C ASP A 56 -25.17 2.51 -11.38
N GLU A 57 -24.92 1.68 -10.36
CA GLU A 57 -25.86 0.69 -9.82
C GLU A 57 -25.82 0.69 -8.29
N GLY A 58 -26.88 0.18 -7.66
CA GLY A 58 -27.02 0.11 -6.20
C GLY A 58 -27.72 1.33 -5.59
N SER A 59 -27.67 1.45 -4.27
CA SER A 59 -28.28 2.60 -3.58
C SER A 59 -27.53 3.02 -2.33
N LEU A 60 -27.61 4.30 -2.02
CA LEU A 60 -27.10 4.90 -0.79
C LEU A 60 -28.28 5.24 0.13
N VAL A 61 -28.38 4.55 1.27
CA VAL A 61 -29.42 4.77 2.26
C VAL A 61 -28.83 5.54 3.45
N LYS A 62 -29.26 6.78 3.64
CA LYS A 62 -28.84 7.64 4.76
C LYS A 62 -29.98 7.91 5.74
N GLY A 63 -29.66 8.03 7.03
CA GLY A 63 -30.62 8.48 8.04
C GLY A 63 -31.15 9.90 7.75
N LYS A 64 -32.42 10.17 8.04
CA LYS A 64 -33.09 11.44 7.68
C LYS A 64 -32.45 12.70 8.28
N SER A 65 -31.77 12.57 9.42
CA SER A 65 -31.10 13.67 10.13
C SER A 65 -29.58 13.65 10.00
N VAL A 66 -29.01 12.75 9.19
CA VAL A 66 -27.56 12.61 9.06
C VAL A 66 -27.03 13.69 8.11
N ARG A 67 -26.21 14.59 8.64
CA ARG A 67 -25.40 15.55 7.90
C ARG A 67 -24.04 14.94 7.60
N VAL A 68 -23.63 15.05 6.35
CA VAL A 68 -22.34 14.59 5.85
C VAL A 68 -21.56 15.82 5.39
N GLU A 69 -20.34 16.00 5.88
CA GLU A 69 -19.46 17.08 5.45
C GLU A 69 -18.22 16.47 4.75
N TYR A 70 -17.86 17.02 3.59
CA TYR A 70 -16.76 16.50 2.76
C TYR A 70 -15.62 17.50 2.66
N LEU A 71 -14.41 17.04 2.97
CA LEU A 71 -13.17 17.71 2.62
C LEU A 71 -12.64 17.13 1.31
N ALA A 72 -12.79 17.90 0.24
CA ALA A 72 -12.26 17.55 -1.07
C ALA A 72 -10.73 17.64 -1.14
N GLN A 73 -10.12 16.81 -1.98
CA GLN A 73 -8.68 16.86 -2.25
C GLN A 73 -8.25 18.22 -2.85
N SER A 74 -9.09 18.80 -3.71
CA SER A 74 -8.94 20.16 -4.24
C SER A 74 -10.16 20.98 -3.82
N PRO A 75 -10.06 21.77 -2.75
CA PRO A 75 -11.18 22.55 -2.24
C PRO A 75 -11.45 23.78 -3.12
N ASP A 76 -12.74 24.01 -3.40
CA ASP A 76 -13.21 25.22 -4.08
C ASP A 76 -13.50 26.33 -3.05
N PHE A 77 -12.97 27.52 -3.33
CA PHE A 77 -13.16 28.71 -2.51
C PHE A 77 -13.74 29.85 -3.35
N ASP A 78 -14.48 30.75 -2.70
CA ASP A 78 -14.89 32.00 -3.33
C ASP A 78 -13.74 33.00 -3.23
N GLU A 79 -13.17 33.35 -4.38
CA GLU A 79 -12.04 34.28 -4.51
C GLU A 79 -12.39 35.71 -4.04
N ASN A 80 -13.69 36.04 -3.93
CA ASN A 80 -14.14 37.36 -3.50
C ASN A 80 -14.23 37.51 -1.97
N LEU A 81 -14.15 36.40 -1.23
CA LEU A 81 -14.31 36.39 0.23
C LEU A 81 -12.96 36.27 0.93
N SER A 82 -12.87 36.82 2.15
CA SER A 82 -11.67 36.65 2.98
C SER A 82 -11.49 35.20 3.42
N ILE A 83 -10.32 34.86 3.98
CA ILE A 83 -10.03 33.54 4.53
C ILE A 83 -11.05 33.18 5.62
N LEU A 84 -11.29 34.08 6.57
CA LEU A 84 -12.26 33.87 7.65
C LEU A 84 -13.68 33.74 7.10
N GLU A 85 -14.07 34.58 6.15
CA GLU A 85 -15.39 34.51 5.53
C GLU A 85 -15.59 33.16 4.86
N ASN A 86 -14.62 32.70 4.07
CA ASN A 86 -14.65 31.39 3.41
C ASN A 86 -14.85 30.21 4.38
N VAL A 87 -14.30 30.32 5.59
CA VAL A 87 -14.43 29.29 6.63
C VAL A 87 -15.82 29.28 7.29
N VAL A 88 -16.45 30.45 7.41
CA VAL A 88 -17.75 30.63 8.09
C VAL A 88 -18.92 30.70 7.09
N ILE A 89 -18.66 30.60 5.77
CA ILE A 89 -19.69 30.57 4.70
C ILE A 89 -20.84 29.62 5.08
N GLY A 90 -22.08 30.14 5.01
CA GLY A 90 -23.30 29.36 5.22
C GLY A 90 -23.73 29.14 6.67
N LYS A 91 -22.96 29.61 7.66
CA LYS A 91 -23.19 29.36 9.11
C LYS A 91 -23.81 30.56 9.86
N LYS A 92 -24.78 31.24 9.25
CA LYS A 92 -25.32 32.52 9.77
C LYS A 92 -26.55 32.34 10.68
N ALA A 93 -26.30 32.22 12.00
CA ALA A 93 -27.19 32.70 13.05
C ALA A 93 -26.38 33.68 13.93
N GLU A 94 -26.86 34.91 14.16
CA GLU A 94 -26.05 36.02 14.70
C GLU A 94 -25.38 35.74 16.07
N GLU A 95 -26.00 34.94 16.95
CA GLU A 95 -25.43 34.54 18.25
C GLU A 95 -24.42 33.40 18.14
N GLU A 96 -24.61 32.43 17.23
CA GLU A 96 -23.63 31.37 16.94
C GLU A 96 -22.42 31.93 16.18
N TYR A 97 -22.63 32.95 15.35
CA TYR A 97 -21.63 33.51 14.45
C TYR A 97 -20.40 34.06 15.19
N ARG A 98 -20.56 34.78 16.31
CA ARG A 98 -19.43 35.32 17.08
C ARG A 98 -18.60 34.23 17.78
N ASN A 99 -19.24 33.15 18.24
CA ASN A 99 -18.54 32.02 18.85
C ASN A 99 -17.79 31.22 17.79
N LEU A 100 -18.42 30.99 16.63
CA LEU A 100 -17.83 30.29 15.49
C LEU A 100 -16.61 31.02 14.93
N GLU A 101 -16.63 32.36 14.84
CA GLU A 101 -15.44 33.12 14.42
C GLU A 101 -14.27 32.98 15.40
N GLY A 102 -14.54 32.96 16.70
CA GLY A 102 -13.50 32.76 17.73
C GLY A 102 -12.85 31.38 17.63
N GLU A 103 -13.68 30.33 17.49
CA GLU A 103 -13.22 28.96 17.28
C GLU A 103 -12.47 28.80 15.95
N ALA A 104 -12.98 29.41 14.87
CA ALA A 104 -12.34 29.42 13.57
C ALA A 104 -10.94 30.04 13.63
N LYS A 105 -10.81 31.21 14.26
CA LYS A 105 -9.51 31.89 14.45
C LYS A 105 -8.56 31.02 15.26
N ALA A 106 -9.03 30.39 16.33
CA ALA A 106 -8.20 29.50 17.14
C ALA A 106 -7.71 28.27 16.35
N MET A 107 -8.57 27.65 15.52
CA MET A 107 -8.17 26.52 14.67
C MET A 107 -7.23 26.94 13.54
N LEU A 108 -7.48 28.08 12.89
CA LEU A 108 -6.60 28.63 11.84
C LEU A 108 -5.21 28.94 12.39
N GLN A 109 -5.12 29.53 13.58
CA GLN A 109 -3.83 29.77 14.25
C GLN A 109 -3.06 28.48 14.53
N LYS A 110 -3.76 27.43 15.01
CA LYS A 110 -3.13 26.12 15.23
C LYS A 110 -2.61 25.47 13.95
N LEU A 111 -3.23 25.76 12.81
CA LEU A 111 -2.77 25.33 11.49
C LEU A 111 -1.79 26.31 10.81
N GLY A 112 -1.27 27.28 11.57
CA GLY A 112 -0.24 28.22 11.14
C GLY A 112 -0.74 29.34 10.23
N ILE A 113 -2.06 29.59 10.19
CA ILE A 113 -2.66 30.68 9.42
C ILE A 113 -3.01 31.81 10.37
N ASN A 114 -2.20 32.87 10.32
CA ASN A 114 -2.34 34.05 11.19
C ASN A 114 -3.04 35.23 10.50
N ASP A 115 -3.09 35.23 9.17
CA ASP A 115 -3.83 36.22 8.39
C ASP A 115 -5.24 35.71 8.11
N PHE A 116 -6.23 36.35 8.73
CA PHE A 116 -7.65 35.96 8.64
C PHE A 116 -8.42 36.78 7.59
N ASP A 117 -7.95 37.99 7.31
CA ASP A 117 -8.61 38.95 6.42
C ASP A 117 -7.98 38.97 5.03
N GLY A 118 -6.85 38.29 4.86
CA GLY A 118 -6.18 38.07 3.58
C GLY A 118 -7.06 37.40 2.53
N ARG A 119 -6.65 37.56 1.26
CA ARG A 119 -7.29 36.90 0.12
C ARG A 119 -6.83 35.45 0.00
N ILE A 120 -7.77 34.56 -0.32
CA ILE A 120 -7.50 33.13 -0.44
C ILE A 120 -6.54 32.80 -1.60
N ASP A 121 -6.50 33.63 -2.65
CA ASP A 121 -5.66 33.40 -3.84
C ASP A 121 -4.16 33.48 -3.59
N VAL A 122 -3.77 34.19 -2.54
CA VAL A 122 -2.36 34.35 -2.14
C VAL A 122 -1.85 33.10 -1.41
N LEU A 123 -2.76 32.27 -0.89
CA LEU A 123 -2.40 31.07 -0.15
C LEU A 123 -1.86 29.98 -1.08
N SER A 124 -0.84 29.26 -0.61
CA SER A 124 -0.36 28.05 -1.28
C SER A 124 -1.44 26.96 -1.27
N GLY A 125 -1.35 25.98 -2.19
CA GLY A 125 -2.32 24.87 -2.24
C GLY A 125 -2.46 24.13 -0.91
N GLY A 126 -1.36 23.92 -0.18
CA GLY A 126 -1.38 23.33 1.16
C GLY A 126 -2.07 24.22 2.20
N GLN A 127 -1.86 25.53 2.15
CA GLN A 127 -2.57 26.48 3.03
C GLN A 127 -4.07 26.52 2.71
N LYS A 128 -4.45 26.52 1.43
CA LYS A 128 -5.85 26.40 0.99
C LYS A 128 -6.50 25.13 1.55
N LYS A 129 -5.79 23.99 1.52
CA LYS A 129 -6.28 22.73 2.10
C LYS A 129 -6.48 22.82 3.61
N ARG A 130 -5.59 23.49 4.35
CA ARG A 130 -5.74 23.74 5.80
C ARG A 130 -6.97 24.60 6.11
N VAL A 131 -7.21 25.65 5.33
CA VAL A 131 -8.44 26.47 5.45
C VAL A 131 -9.69 25.61 5.23
N ALA A 132 -9.67 24.73 4.22
CA ALA A 132 -10.79 23.83 3.93
C ALA A 132 -11.01 22.84 5.08
N LEU A 133 -9.94 22.30 5.66
CA LEU A 133 -10.01 21.43 6.83
C LEU A 133 -10.70 22.16 7.99
N VAL A 134 -10.35 23.40 8.31
CA VAL A 134 -11.03 24.17 9.36
C VAL A 134 -12.51 24.39 9.03
N ARG A 135 -12.82 24.76 7.78
CA ARG A 135 -14.21 24.94 7.32
C ARG A 135 -15.05 23.68 7.57
N THR A 136 -14.52 22.52 7.20
CA THR A 136 -15.15 21.20 7.39
C THR A 136 -15.30 20.85 8.87
N LEU A 137 -14.23 21.01 9.67
CA LEU A 137 -14.24 20.64 11.10
C LEU A 137 -15.13 21.54 11.97
N LEU A 138 -15.32 22.80 11.57
CA LEU A 138 -16.24 23.72 12.27
C LEU A 138 -17.71 23.39 12.02
N THR A 139 -18.04 22.60 11.00
CA THR A 139 -19.43 22.20 10.74
C THR A 139 -19.74 20.98 11.59
N SER A 140 -20.73 21.08 12.49
CA SER A 140 -21.23 19.90 13.20
C SER A 140 -21.85 18.91 12.19
N ALA A 141 -21.24 17.74 12.03
CA ALA A 141 -21.72 16.70 11.12
C ALA A 141 -21.76 15.33 11.84
N GLU A 142 -22.69 14.47 11.49
CA GLU A 142 -22.72 13.10 12.01
C GLU A 142 -21.68 12.20 11.31
N ILE A 143 -21.37 12.52 10.04
CA ILE A 143 -20.33 11.86 9.24
C ILE A 143 -19.37 12.90 8.66
N LEU A 144 -18.08 12.78 8.97
CA LEU A 144 -17.00 13.51 8.29
C LEU A 144 -16.38 12.64 7.21
N VAL A 145 -16.19 13.20 6.02
CA VAL A 145 -15.56 12.52 4.88
C VAL A 145 -14.29 13.30 4.52
N LEU A 146 -13.11 12.72 4.74
CA LEU A 146 -11.82 13.40 4.62
C LEU A 146 -10.93 12.78 3.53
N ASP A 147 -10.63 13.54 2.48
CA ASP A 147 -9.77 13.07 1.37
C ASP A 147 -8.31 13.58 1.53
N GLU A 148 -7.42 12.70 1.97
CA GLU A 148 -5.99 12.95 2.22
C GLU A 148 -5.72 14.13 3.17
N PRO A 149 -6.36 14.21 4.36
CA PRO A 149 -6.29 15.40 5.21
C PRO A 149 -4.88 15.68 5.76
N THR A 150 -4.02 14.67 5.80
CA THR A 150 -2.64 14.73 6.32
C THR A 150 -1.65 15.33 5.33
N ASN A 151 -1.97 15.37 4.03
CA ASN A 151 -1.02 15.87 3.03
C ASN A 151 -0.70 17.35 3.26
N HIS A 152 0.59 17.67 3.22
CA HIS A 152 1.12 19.02 3.45
C HIS A 152 0.85 19.59 4.86
N LEU A 153 0.45 18.75 5.82
CA LEU A 153 0.53 19.09 7.24
C LEU A 153 1.94 18.81 7.75
N ASP A 154 2.42 19.68 8.64
CA ASP A 154 3.64 19.38 9.39
C ASP A 154 3.32 18.46 10.58
N ASN A 155 4.37 18.04 11.29
CA ASN A 155 4.25 17.04 12.35
C ASN A 155 3.36 17.51 13.51
N ASP A 156 3.42 18.80 13.86
CA ASP A 156 2.66 19.40 14.95
C ASP A 156 1.17 19.54 14.57
N MET A 157 0.89 19.98 13.34
CA MET A 157 -0.48 20.06 12.82
C MET A 157 -1.11 18.69 12.66
N ALA A 158 -0.34 17.69 12.22
CA ALA A 158 -0.81 16.31 12.14
C ALA A 158 -1.17 15.75 13.53
N GLU A 159 -0.34 15.99 14.55
CA GLU A 159 -0.63 15.59 15.93
C GLU A 159 -1.88 16.30 16.48
N TRP A 160 -2.04 17.60 16.20
CA TRP A 160 -3.27 18.31 16.56
C TRP A 160 -4.52 17.68 15.92
N LEU A 161 -4.44 17.31 14.63
CA LEU A 161 -5.54 16.67 13.93
C LEU A 161 -5.84 15.27 14.49
N GLU A 162 -4.81 14.49 14.85
CA GLU A 162 -4.96 13.21 15.55
C GLU A 162 -5.75 13.38 16.86
N GLU A 163 -5.36 14.35 17.69
CA GLU A 163 -6.05 14.63 18.95
C GLU A 163 -7.50 15.08 18.75
N TYR A 164 -7.75 15.89 17.73
CA TYR A 164 -9.08 16.38 17.39
C TYR A 164 -9.99 15.23 16.96
N LEU A 165 -9.57 14.41 15.98
CA LEU A 165 -10.35 13.27 15.48
C LEU A 165 -10.52 12.18 16.54
N ASN A 166 -9.58 12.05 17.47
CA ASN A 166 -9.72 11.11 18.57
C ASN A 166 -10.85 11.48 19.54
N LYS A 167 -11.06 12.78 19.78
CA LYS A 167 -12.13 13.32 20.63
C LYS A 167 -13.48 13.43 19.92
N TYR A 168 -13.49 13.34 18.60
CA TYR A 168 -14.69 13.42 17.78
C TYR A 168 -15.70 12.31 18.13
N GLN A 169 -16.96 12.69 18.37
CA GLN A 169 -18.01 11.76 18.79
C GLN A 169 -18.80 11.16 17.62
N GLY A 170 -18.79 11.81 16.44
CA GLY A 170 -19.44 11.30 15.24
C GLY A 170 -18.64 10.20 14.56
N ALA A 171 -19.14 9.72 13.41
CA ALA A 171 -18.38 8.83 12.55
C ALA A 171 -17.52 9.65 11.58
N PHE A 172 -16.38 9.10 11.17
CA PHE A 172 -15.66 9.66 10.03
C PHE A 172 -15.11 8.56 9.13
N ILE A 173 -14.97 8.90 7.87
CA ILE A 173 -14.29 8.11 6.87
C ILE A 173 -13.19 8.98 6.26
N MET A 174 -11.98 8.44 6.20
CA MET A 174 -10.87 9.16 5.62
C MET A 174 -10.04 8.28 4.71
N VAL A 175 -9.48 8.89 3.67
CA VAL A 175 -8.41 8.32 2.87
C VAL A 175 -7.13 9.02 3.29
N THR A 176 -6.12 8.27 3.69
CA THR A 176 -4.78 8.79 3.98
C THR A 176 -3.74 7.73 3.70
N HIS A 177 -2.54 8.19 3.34
CA HIS A 177 -1.36 7.37 3.22
C HIS A 177 -0.50 7.32 4.50
N ASP A 178 -0.84 8.11 5.53
CA ASP A 178 -0.12 8.11 6.81
C ASP A 178 -0.51 6.89 7.65
N ARG A 179 0.43 5.94 7.76
CA ARG A 179 0.27 4.67 8.48
C ARG A 179 0.12 4.88 9.99
N TYR A 180 0.86 5.82 10.58
CA TYR A 180 0.77 6.12 12.01
C TYR A 180 -0.56 6.79 12.35
N PHE A 181 -1.02 7.69 11.48
CA PHE A 181 -2.32 8.34 11.64
C PHE A 181 -3.44 7.30 11.59
N LEU A 182 -3.42 6.39 10.61
CA LEU A 182 -4.39 5.30 10.52
C LEU A 182 -4.36 4.44 11.79
N ASP A 183 -3.18 4.04 12.27
CA ASP A 183 -3.06 3.15 13.42
C ASP A 183 -3.62 3.74 14.72
N LYS A 184 -3.42 5.04 14.93
CA LYS A 184 -3.87 5.73 16.15
C LYS A 184 -5.32 6.17 16.13
N VAL A 185 -5.82 6.59 14.98
CA VAL A 185 -7.10 7.30 14.86
C VAL A 185 -8.22 6.37 14.42
N THR A 186 -7.92 5.32 13.63
CA THR A 186 -8.96 4.42 13.09
C THR A 186 -9.24 3.22 13.99
N ASN A 187 -10.49 2.75 13.93
CA ASN A 187 -10.92 1.49 14.56
C ASN A 187 -11.41 0.46 13.52
N LYS A 188 -11.51 0.87 12.26
CA LYS A 188 -12.01 0.07 11.15
C LYS A 188 -11.25 0.46 9.88
N ILE A 189 -10.73 -0.53 9.18
CA ILE A 189 -10.02 -0.35 7.91
C ILE A 189 -10.86 -0.93 6.79
N VAL A 190 -10.99 -0.19 5.70
CA VAL A 190 -11.70 -0.56 4.49
C VAL A 190 -10.69 -0.61 3.35
N GLU A 191 -10.36 -1.80 2.89
CA GLU A 191 -9.45 -2.01 1.77
C GLU A 191 -10.22 -2.14 0.46
N ILE A 192 -9.82 -1.36 -0.54
CA ILE A 192 -10.30 -1.49 -1.92
C ILE A 192 -9.21 -2.23 -2.72
N ASP A 193 -9.47 -3.48 -3.07
CA ASP A 193 -8.59 -4.28 -3.93
C ASP A 193 -9.38 -4.99 -5.04
N LYS A 194 -8.87 -4.90 -6.27
CA LYS A 194 -9.44 -5.54 -7.48
C LYS A 194 -10.95 -5.34 -7.69
N GLY A 195 -11.49 -4.18 -7.30
CA GLY A 195 -12.92 -3.85 -7.44
C GLY A 195 -13.80 -4.33 -6.28
N ASN A 196 -13.23 -5.08 -5.34
CA ASN A 196 -13.90 -5.51 -4.12
C ASN A 196 -13.55 -4.59 -2.95
N ILE A 197 -14.46 -4.51 -1.99
CA ILE A 197 -14.20 -3.85 -0.71
C ILE A 197 -14.16 -4.89 0.41
N TYR A 198 -13.08 -4.88 1.17
CA TYR A 198 -12.86 -5.70 2.34
C TYR A 198 -12.88 -4.81 3.59
N THR A 199 -13.69 -5.18 4.57
CA THR A 199 -13.83 -4.41 5.82
C THR A 199 -13.22 -5.18 6.98
N TYR A 200 -12.39 -4.50 7.76
CA TYR A 200 -11.67 -5.03 8.90
C TYR A 200 -11.98 -4.19 10.13
N ILE A 201 -12.43 -4.81 11.22
CA ILE A 201 -12.62 -4.12 12.50
C ILE A 201 -11.31 -4.24 13.28
N ALA A 202 -10.36 -3.37 12.95
CA ALA A 202 -8.99 -3.38 13.45
C ALA A 202 -8.33 -2.02 13.21
N ASN A 203 -7.23 -1.75 13.93
CA ASN A 203 -6.29 -0.69 13.58
C ASN A 203 -5.41 -1.11 12.40
N TYR A 204 -4.57 -0.20 11.90
CA TYR A 204 -3.74 -0.43 10.73
C TYR A 204 -2.75 -1.60 10.92
N THR A 205 -2.08 -1.67 12.07
CA THR A 205 -1.12 -2.75 12.36
C THR A 205 -1.80 -4.12 12.35
N LYS A 206 -2.95 -4.25 13.02
CA LYS A 206 -3.68 -5.52 13.06
C LYS A 206 -4.33 -5.85 11.71
N PHE A 207 -4.71 -4.85 10.92
CA PHE A 207 -5.14 -5.04 9.54
C PHE A 207 -4.05 -5.73 8.70
N LEU A 208 -2.79 -5.33 8.82
CA LEU A 208 -1.69 -5.95 8.06
C LEU A 208 -1.56 -7.45 8.37
N GLU A 209 -1.70 -7.83 9.64
CA GLU A 209 -1.71 -9.25 10.05
C GLU A 209 -2.90 -10.00 9.43
N LEU A 210 -4.12 -9.46 9.57
CA LEU A 210 -5.34 -10.08 9.02
C LEU A 210 -5.30 -10.17 7.49
N LYS A 211 -4.68 -9.20 6.83
CA LYS A 211 -4.46 -9.21 5.39
C LYS A 211 -3.48 -10.30 4.98
N ALA A 212 -2.36 -10.45 5.70
CA ALA A 212 -1.41 -11.53 5.44
C ALA A 212 -2.07 -12.92 5.62
N GLU A 213 -2.86 -13.10 6.68
CA GLU A 213 -3.63 -14.34 6.88
C GLU A 213 -4.62 -14.61 5.74
N ARG A 214 -5.33 -13.57 5.26
CA ARG A 214 -6.22 -13.68 4.09
C ARG A 214 -5.46 -14.12 2.84
N GLU A 215 -4.35 -13.45 2.54
CA GLU A 215 -3.53 -13.74 1.35
C GLU A 215 -2.96 -15.17 1.40
N ASP A 216 -2.55 -15.64 2.58
CA ASP A 216 -2.11 -17.02 2.79
C ASP A 216 -3.23 -18.03 2.58
N MET A 217 -4.44 -17.76 3.08
CA MET A 217 -5.61 -18.60 2.86
C MET A 217 -6.02 -18.63 1.37
N GLU A 218 -6.00 -17.48 0.70
CA GLU A 218 -6.29 -17.36 -0.74
C GLU A 218 -5.25 -18.14 -1.55
N MET A 219 -3.96 -18.01 -1.24
CA MET A 219 -2.90 -18.79 -1.87
C MET A 219 -3.05 -20.28 -1.63
N ALA A 220 -3.39 -20.71 -0.41
CA ALA A 220 -3.62 -22.11 -0.09
C ALA A 220 -4.81 -22.68 -0.89
N THR A 221 -5.88 -21.88 -1.03
CA THR A 221 -7.07 -22.23 -1.82
C THR A 221 -6.75 -22.32 -3.31
N GLU A 222 -6.01 -21.36 -3.86
CA GLU A 222 -5.59 -21.38 -5.27
C GLU A 222 -4.62 -22.53 -5.56
N ARG A 223 -3.70 -22.87 -4.65
CA ARG A 223 -2.84 -24.05 -4.79
C ARG A 223 -3.65 -25.35 -4.88
N LYS A 224 -4.62 -25.53 -3.97
CA LYS A 224 -5.54 -26.68 -4.00
C LYS A 224 -6.31 -26.74 -5.31
N LYS A 225 -6.87 -25.62 -5.77
CA LYS A 225 -7.61 -25.53 -7.03
C LYS A 225 -6.75 -25.84 -8.24
N LYS A 226 -5.49 -25.37 -8.27
CA LYS A 226 -4.56 -25.67 -9.37
C LYS A 226 -4.19 -27.15 -9.43
N SER A 227 -3.97 -27.78 -8.28
CA SER A 227 -3.74 -29.23 -8.21
C SER A 227 -4.98 -30.01 -8.69
N LEU A 228 -6.18 -29.64 -8.23
CA LEU A 228 -7.45 -30.20 -8.72
C LEU A 228 -7.61 -30.04 -10.24
N TYR A 229 -7.35 -28.85 -10.78
CA TYR A 229 -7.42 -28.61 -12.23
C TYR A 229 -6.45 -29.48 -13.02
N ARG A 230 -5.22 -29.63 -12.56
CA ARG A 230 -4.21 -30.50 -13.20
C ARG A 230 -4.67 -31.96 -13.20
N MET A 231 -5.21 -32.42 -12.08
CA MET A 231 -5.70 -33.78 -11.92
C MET A 231 -6.90 -34.06 -12.83
N ASP A 232 -7.87 -33.14 -12.88
CA ASP A 232 -9.02 -33.24 -13.78
C ASP A 232 -8.59 -33.17 -15.27
N LEU A 233 -7.54 -32.40 -15.59
CA LEU A 233 -6.95 -32.33 -16.93
C LEU A 233 -6.28 -33.65 -17.34
N GLU A 234 -5.48 -34.25 -16.45
CA GLU A 234 -4.87 -35.56 -16.68
C GLU A 234 -5.94 -36.64 -16.86
N TRP A 235 -7.03 -36.58 -16.09
CA TRP A 235 -8.19 -37.46 -16.25
C TRP A 235 -8.88 -37.29 -17.61
N MET A 236 -9.09 -36.05 -18.07
CA MET A 236 -9.65 -35.82 -19.41
C MET A 236 -8.71 -36.29 -20.53
N MET A 237 -7.40 -36.07 -20.41
CA MET A 237 -6.41 -36.47 -21.42
C MET A 237 -6.34 -38.00 -21.58
N ARG A 238 -6.69 -38.76 -20.54
CA ARG A 238 -6.82 -40.22 -20.59
C ARG A 238 -8.04 -40.72 -21.38
N GLY A 239 -8.92 -39.82 -21.85
CA GLY A 239 -10.00 -40.15 -22.78
C GLY A 239 -11.29 -40.63 -22.11
N ALA A 240 -11.48 -40.32 -20.82
CA ALA A 240 -12.66 -40.74 -20.06
C ALA A 240 -13.97 -40.23 -20.70
N ARG A 241 -14.89 -41.16 -21.00
CA ARG A 241 -16.22 -40.85 -21.54
C ARG A 241 -17.20 -40.59 -20.41
N ALA A 242 -17.94 -39.48 -20.47
CA ALA A 242 -18.90 -39.06 -19.45
C ALA A 242 -20.17 -39.93 -19.42
N ARG A 243 -20.13 -41.07 -18.72
CA ARG A 243 -21.28 -41.99 -18.62
C ARG A 243 -22.05 -41.84 -17.29
N SER A 244 -21.42 -41.41 -16.19
CA SER A 244 -22.08 -41.26 -14.86
C SER A 244 -22.33 -39.80 -14.41
N THR A 245 -23.22 -39.60 -13.43
CA THR A 245 -23.55 -38.28 -12.83
C THR A 245 -22.37 -37.61 -12.12
N LYS A 246 -21.45 -38.39 -11.54
CA LYS A 246 -20.23 -37.86 -10.91
C LYS A 246 -19.15 -37.50 -11.94
N GLN A 247 -19.05 -38.25 -13.05
CA GLN A 247 -18.17 -37.89 -14.16
C GLN A 247 -18.60 -36.57 -14.84
N LYS A 248 -19.91 -36.33 -14.95
CA LYS A 248 -20.43 -35.01 -15.36
C LYS A 248 -20.03 -33.89 -14.40
N ALA A 249 -20.02 -34.16 -13.08
CA ALA A 249 -19.58 -33.18 -12.08
C ALA A 249 -18.07 -32.88 -12.14
N HIS A 250 -17.23 -33.81 -12.60
CA HIS A 250 -15.80 -33.56 -12.86
C HIS A 250 -15.58 -32.72 -14.12
N ILE A 251 -16.30 -33.01 -15.21
CA ILE A 251 -16.23 -32.22 -16.45
C ILE A 251 -16.72 -30.80 -16.19
N GLN A 252 -17.83 -30.65 -15.47
CA GLN A 252 -18.37 -29.34 -15.11
C GLN A 252 -17.41 -28.57 -14.19
N ARG A 253 -16.79 -29.22 -13.20
CA ARG A 253 -15.73 -28.60 -12.37
C ARG A 253 -14.53 -28.18 -13.20
N PHE A 254 -14.11 -29.02 -14.15
CA PHE A 254 -13.00 -28.71 -15.05
C PHE A 254 -13.31 -27.49 -15.91
N GLU A 255 -14.50 -27.43 -16.51
CA GLU A 255 -14.97 -26.29 -17.29
C GLU A 255 -15.03 -25.01 -16.44
N GLU A 256 -15.57 -25.09 -15.22
CA GLU A 256 -15.62 -23.97 -14.25
C GLU A 256 -14.22 -23.50 -13.82
N LEU A 257 -13.27 -24.41 -13.62
CA LEU A 257 -11.89 -24.09 -13.25
C LEU A 257 -11.09 -23.54 -14.45
N ARG A 258 -11.38 -24.00 -15.67
CA ARG A 258 -10.75 -23.53 -16.91
C ARG A 258 -11.16 -22.10 -17.26
N ASP A 259 -12.46 -21.81 -17.17
CA ASP A 259 -13.02 -20.52 -17.63
C ASP A 259 -12.85 -19.41 -16.57
N ARG A 260 -12.29 -19.74 -15.40
CA ARG A 260 -12.01 -18.79 -14.33
C ARG A 260 -10.72 -18.00 -14.58
N LYS A 261 -10.75 -16.71 -14.25
CA LYS A 261 -9.53 -15.89 -14.18
C LYS A 261 -8.63 -16.37 -13.04
N VAL A 262 -7.44 -16.83 -13.38
CA VAL A 262 -6.39 -17.15 -12.41
C VAL A 262 -5.97 -15.87 -11.70
N ILE A 263 -5.90 -15.91 -10.37
CA ILE A 263 -5.34 -14.80 -9.61
C ILE A 263 -3.83 -14.81 -9.87
N GLU A 264 -3.35 -13.87 -10.67
CA GLU A 264 -1.92 -13.71 -10.89
C GLU A 264 -1.24 -13.30 -9.60
N LYS A 265 -0.13 -13.99 -9.30
CA LYS A 265 0.70 -13.70 -8.14
C LYS A 265 1.40 -12.37 -8.38
N GLN A 266 1.17 -11.37 -7.53
CA GLN A 266 2.11 -10.26 -7.42
C GLN A 266 3.42 -10.84 -6.88
N LYS A 267 4.46 -10.88 -7.72
CA LYS A 267 5.80 -11.24 -7.26
C LYS A 267 6.30 -10.04 -6.46
N ASN A 268 6.40 -10.19 -5.14
CA ASN A 268 7.25 -9.33 -4.33
C ASN A 268 8.69 -9.64 -4.77
N VAL A 269 9.25 -8.78 -5.62
CA VAL A 269 10.64 -8.88 -6.03
C VAL A 269 11.42 -7.94 -5.12
N GLU A 270 12.19 -8.50 -4.20
CA GLU A 270 13.14 -7.74 -3.39
C GLU A 270 14.07 -6.96 -4.32
N ILE A 271 14.28 -5.68 -4.01
CA ILE A 271 15.14 -4.81 -4.80
C ILE A 271 16.51 -4.78 -4.13
N ASN A 272 17.54 -5.24 -4.84
CA ASN A 272 18.93 -5.02 -4.48
C ASN A 272 19.44 -3.87 -5.35
N ALA A 273 19.51 -2.66 -4.79
CA ALA A 273 19.98 -1.48 -5.51
C ALA A 273 21.52 -1.47 -5.58
N LEU A 274 22.09 -1.38 -6.78
CA LEU A 274 23.52 -1.07 -6.94
C LEU A 274 23.72 0.45 -6.92
N SER A 275 24.36 0.96 -5.87
CA SER A 275 25.00 2.28 -5.88
C SER A 275 26.31 2.21 -6.66
N SER A 276 26.66 3.22 -7.46
CA SER A 276 28.02 3.26 -8.02
C SER A 276 29.05 3.57 -6.91
N ARG A 277 30.27 3.04 -7.03
CA ARG A 277 31.26 3.10 -5.94
C ARG A 277 31.58 4.55 -5.55
N LEU A 278 31.31 4.92 -4.30
CA LEU A 278 31.65 6.24 -3.75
C LEU A 278 33.14 6.32 -3.37
N GLY A 279 33.82 7.37 -3.80
CA GLY A 279 35.21 7.69 -3.43
C GLY A 279 35.38 7.96 -1.93
N LYS A 280 36.59 8.35 -1.50
CA LYS A 280 36.86 8.74 -0.10
C LYS A 280 36.32 10.12 0.27
N LYS A 281 36.22 11.02 -0.72
CA LYS A 281 35.66 12.37 -0.56
C LYS A 281 34.22 12.38 -1.06
N THR A 282 33.29 12.80 -0.20
CA THR A 282 31.84 12.74 -0.39
C THR A 282 31.30 14.16 -0.58
N ILE A 283 30.48 14.67 0.33
CA ILE A 283 30.03 16.05 0.40
C ILE A 283 30.50 16.62 1.74
N GLU A 284 31.14 17.77 1.70
CA GLU A 284 31.61 18.52 2.88
C GLU A 284 30.95 19.90 2.85
N ILE A 285 30.24 20.23 3.93
CA ILE A 285 29.59 21.52 4.14
C ILE A 285 30.36 22.25 5.24
N ASP A 286 30.86 23.44 4.94
CA ASP A 286 31.59 24.29 5.88
C ASP A 286 30.85 25.60 6.12
N HIS A 287 30.37 25.80 7.35
CA HIS A 287 29.85 27.04 7.92
C HIS A 287 28.84 27.76 7.01
N ILE A 288 27.90 27.01 6.43
CA ILE A 288 26.94 27.59 5.49
C ILE A 288 25.88 28.43 6.21
N SER A 289 25.55 29.58 5.62
CA SER A 289 24.48 30.44 6.10
C SER A 289 23.61 30.92 4.94
N LYS A 290 22.30 31.01 5.15
CA LYS A 290 21.35 31.53 4.16
C LYS A 290 20.24 32.35 4.79
N SER A 291 19.95 33.48 4.15
CA SER A 291 18.86 34.38 4.51
C SER A 291 18.03 34.77 3.28
N PHE A 292 16.71 34.93 3.46
CA PHE A 292 15.81 35.46 2.43
C PHE A 292 14.96 36.58 3.03
N ASN A 293 14.99 37.77 2.41
CA ASN A 293 14.14 38.92 2.75
C ASN A 293 14.02 39.16 4.29
N ASP A 294 15.16 39.30 4.97
CA ASP A 294 15.31 39.47 6.43
C ASP A 294 14.98 38.26 7.32
N LYS A 295 14.46 37.15 6.77
CA LYS A 295 14.29 35.90 7.51
C LYS A 295 15.53 35.01 7.36
N LYS A 296 16.25 34.78 8.47
CA LYS A 296 17.35 33.83 8.53
C LYS A 296 16.81 32.40 8.50
N LEU A 297 17.25 31.59 7.54
CA LEU A 297 16.82 30.20 7.40
C LEU A 297 17.69 29.26 8.22
N PHE A 298 19.01 29.39 8.08
CA PHE A 298 19.98 28.68 8.91
C PHE A 298 21.30 29.44 9.02
N GLU A 299 21.99 29.22 10.14
CA GLU A 299 23.29 29.82 10.47
C GLU A 299 24.33 28.75 10.78
N ASP A 300 25.54 28.98 10.28
CA ASP A 300 26.76 28.30 10.69
C ASP A 300 26.66 26.76 10.71
N PHE A 301 26.06 26.19 9.66
CA PHE A 301 25.90 24.74 9.57
C PHE A 301 27.13 24.10 8.93
N THR A 302 27.74 23.16 9.66
CA THR A 302 28.90 22.38 9.20
C THR A 302 28.58 20.90 9.34
N TYR A 303 28.80 20.14 8.26
CA TYR A 303 28.58 18.70 8.26
C TYR A 303 29.40 17.99 7.18
N ILE A 304 29.92 16.83 7.53
CA ILE A 304 30.67 15.95 6.62
C ILE A 304 29.86 14.68 6.44
N PHE A 305 29.40 14.41 5.22
CA PHE A 305 28.61 13.22 4.94
C PHE A 305 29.51 11.98 4.87
N LEU A 306 29.27 10.98 5.71
CA LEU A 306 29.99 9.72 5.67
C LEU A 306 29.36 8.76 4.66
N LYS A 307 30.07 7.67 4.35
CA LYS A 307 29.53 6.60 3.50
C LYS A 307 28.36 5.94 4.23
N ASN A 308 27.27 5.72 3.51
CA ASN A 308 26.02 5.12 4.02
C ASN A 308 25.29 5.98 5.06
N ASP A 309 25.58 7.28 5.15
CA ASP A 309 24.81 8.19 6.00
C ASP A 309 23.34 8.22 5.54
N ARG A 310 22.44 7.97 6.48
CA ARG A 310 20.99 8.06 6.29
C ARG A 310 20.44 9.19 7.14
N ILE A 311 20.12 10.31 6.47
CA ILE A 311 19.81 11.58 7.12
C ILE A 311 18.37 11.98 6.80
N GLY A 312 17.61 12.23 7.86
CA GLY A 312 16.26 12.78 7.80
C GLY A 312 16.28 14.27 8.15
N ILE A 313 15.57 15.08 7.39
CA ILE A 313 15.44 16.51 7.66
C ILE A 313 14.01 16.79 8.09
N VAL A 314 13.84 17.34 9.30
CA VAL A 314 12.54 17.66 9.89
C VAL A 314 12.48 19.12 10.32
N GLY A 315 11.26 19.67 10.32
CA GLY A 315 11.01 21.05 10.76
C GLY A 315 9.73 21.62 10.18
N PRO A 316 9.28 22.79 10.67
CA PRO A 316 8.06 23.42 10.20
C PRO A 316 8.16 23.87 8.74
N ASN A 317 7.01 24.06 8.10
CA ASN A 317 6.99 24.52 6.71
C ASN A 317 7.57 25.94 6.58
N GLY A 318 8.44 26.14 5.58
CA GLY A 318 9.12 27.41 5.37
C GLY A 318 10.31 27.67 6.31
N SER A 319 10.87 26.62 6.92
CA SER A 319 12.14 26.68 7.66
C SER A 319 13.39 26.66 6.78
N GLY A 320 13.27 26.30 5.50
CA GLY A 320 14.40 26.26 4.55
C GLY A 320 14.92 24.87 4.19
N LYS A 321 14.18 23.79 4.50
CA LYS A 321 14.53 22.39 4.18
C LYS A 321 14.90 22.21 2.69
N THR A 322 14.00 22.58 1.78
CA THR A 322 14.24 22.57 0.33
C THR A 322 15.41 23.47 -0.09
N THR A 323 15.60 24.60 0.61
CA THR A 323 16.73 25.51 0.34
C THR A 323 18.06 24.86 0.66
N LEU A 324 18.16 24.13 1.79
CA LEU A 324 19.34 23.35 2.15
C LEU A 324 19.64 22.30 1.08
N LEU A 325 18.61 21.56 0.63
CA LEU A 325 18.78 20.57 -0.45
C LEU A 325 19.30 21.20 -1.74
N LYS A 326 18.76 22.35 -2.16
CA LYS A 326 19.22 23.08 -3.36
C LYS A 326 20.66 23.58 -3.26
N ILE A 327 21.14 23.86 -2.06
CA ILE A 327 22.54 24.24 -1.81
C ILE A 327 23.44 23.00 -1.90
N ILE A 328 22.99 21.86 -1.37
CA ILE A 328 23.72 20.58 -1.46
C ILE A 328 23.84 20.11 -2.92
N THR A 329 22.80 20.30 -3.74
CA THR A 329 22.82 19.94 -5.16
C THR A 329 23.58 20.95 -6.03
N GLY A 330 23.97 22.11 -5.50
CA GLY A 330 24.64 23.18 -6.26
C GLY A 330 23.71 24.04 -7.12
N ASN A 331 22.38 23.91 -6.96
CA ASN A 331 21.40 24.74 -7.68
C ASN A 331 21.29 26.16 -7.10
N LEU A 332 21.70 26.35 -5.85
CA LEU A 332 21.66 27.63 -5.16
C LEU A 332 22.97 27.88 -4.41
N GLU A 333 23.52 29.08 -4.53
CA GLU A 333 24.71 29.48 -3.79
C GLU A 333 24.37 29.90 -2.34
N PRO A 334 25.17 29.48 -1.35
CA PRO A 334 25.03 29.97 0.03
C PRO A 334 25.47 31.43 0.14
N ASP A 335 24.96 32.17 1.14
CA ASP A 335 25.36 33.58 1.36
C ASP A 335 26.74 33.65 2.04
N SER A 336 27.10 32.62 2.80
CA SER A 336 28.41 32.44 3.44
C SER A 336 28.69 30.95 3.60
N GLY A 337 29.96 30.57 3.66
CA GLY A 337 30.41 29.18 3.70
C GLY A 337 30.69 28.57 2.33
N SER A 338 31.06 27.29 2.29
CA SER A 338 31.36 26.55 1.07
C SER A 338 30.82 25.13 1.12
N VAL A 339 30.45 24.61 -0.06
CA VAL A 339 30.06 23.20 -0.26
C VAL A 339 31.05 22.57 -1.22
N GLU A 340 31.76 21.56 -0.75
CA GLU A 340 32.70 20.79 -1.58
C GLU A 340 32.10 19.42 -1.92
N ILE A 341 31.99 19.12 -3.22
CA ILE A 341 31.44 17.87 -3.74
C ILE A 341 32.58 17.07 -4.39
N GLY A 342 32.75 15.81 -4.01
CA GLY A 342 33.77 14.92 -4.59
C GLY A 342 33.50 14.56 -6.06
N GLU A 343 34.56 14.37 -6.84
CA GLU A 343 34.47 14.12 -8.30
C GLU A 343 33.70 12.84 -8.68
N THR A 344 33.66 11.84 -7.79
CA THR A 344 32.95 10.56 -7.99
C THR A 344 31.50 10.59 -7.52
N VAL A 345 31.00 11.74 -7.09
CA VAL A 345 29.63 11.89 -6.57
C VAL A 345 28.65 12.02 -7.72
N LYS A 346 27.66 11.12 -7.77
CA LYS A 346 26.47 11.23 -8.61
C LYS A 346 25.27 11.44 -7.70
N ILE A 347 24.64 12.60 -7.80
CA ILE A 347 23.48 12.97 -6.99
C ILE A 347 22.22 12.71 -7.82
N GLY A 348 21.33 11.87 -7.29
CA GLY A 348 19.96 11.77 -7.78
C GLY A 348 19.08 12.68 -6.94
N TYR A 349 18.53 13.74 -7.53
CA TYR A 349 17.67 14.69 -6.83
C TYR A 349 16.20 14.47 -7.23
N PHE A 350 15.39 14.08 -6.26
CA PHE A 350 13.94 14.01 -6.39
C PHE A 350 13.33 15.26 -5.74
N SER A 351 12.94 16.22 -6.58
CA SER A 351 12.40 17.50 -6.12
C SER A 351 10.90 17.42 -5.84
N GLN A 352 10.41 18.32 -4.96
CA GLN A 352 8.97 18.45 -4.66
C GLN A 352 8.15 18.86 -5.89
N GLU A 353 8.75 19.59 -6.83
CA GLU A 353 8.14 19.96 -8.11
C GLU A 353 8.50 18.93 -9.17
N ASN A 354 7.52 18.50 -9.97
CA ASN A 354 7.81 17.61 -11.09
C ASN A 354 8.68 18.35 -12.11
N GLU A 355 9.81 17.76 -12.51
CA GLU A 355 10.50 18.21 -13.70
C GLU A 355 9.57 18.18 -14.91
N TYR A 356 9.81 19.09 -15.85
CA TYR A 356 9.06 19.11 -17.11
C TYR A 356 9.20 17.74 -17.82
N MET A 357 8.07 17.05 -17.97
CA MET A 357 7.96 15.82 -18.75
C MET A 357 7.29 16.13 -20.07
N ASP A 358 7.83 15.60 -21.17
CA ASP A 358 7.12 15.63 -22.44
C ASP A 358 5.89 14.73 -22.36
N GLN A 359 4.71 15.35 -22.33
CA GLN A 359 3.43 14.66 -22.17
C GLN A 359 3.04 13.81 -23.40
N ASN A 360 3.72 14.01 -24.53
CA ASN A 360 3.51 13.26 -25.77
C ASN A 360 4.39 12.00 -25.87
N GLN A 361 5.31 11.81 -24.93
CA GLN A 361 6.16 10.62 -24.90
C GLN A 361 5.44 9.45 -24.22
N ARG A 362 5.84 8.22 -24.58
CA ARG A 362 5.40 7.01 -23.88
C ARG A 362 6.19 6.81 -22.60
N VAL A 363 5.54 6.19 -21.61
CA VAL A 363 6.14 5.91 -20.30
C VAL A 363 7.45 5.12 -20.42
N ILE A 364 7.47 4.08 -21.25
CA ILE A 364 8.67 3.25 -21.43
C ILE A 364 9.80 3.98 -22.15
N ASP A 365 9.48 4.85 -23.11
CA ASP A 365 10.48 5.58 -23.89
C ASP A 365 11.19 6.61 -23.00
N TYR A 366 10.45 7.26 -22.10
CA TYR A 366 10.99 8.22 -21.13
C TYR A 366 12.05 7.63 -20.20
N ILE A 367 11.90 6.37 -19.79
CA ILE A 367 12.90 5.68 -18.97
C ILE A 367 14.07 5.17 -19.81
N ARG A 368 13.78 4.67 -21.03
CA ARG A 368 14.80 4.16 -21.94
C ARG A 368 15.79 5.23 -22.39
N GLU A 369 15.41 6.51 -22.37
CA GLU A 369 16.34 7.62 -22.60
C GLU A 369 17.47 7.68 -21.59
N VAL A 370 17.23 7.27 -20.33
CA VAL A 370 18.24 7.27 -19.28
C VAL A 370 19.06 5.98 -19.31
N ALA A 371 18.39 4.83 -19.23
CA ALA A 371 19.05 3.54 -19.23
C ALA A 371 18.12 2.44 -19.78
N GLU A 372 18.61 1.64 -20.73
CA GLU A 372 17.87 0.48 -21.23
C GLU A 372 17.99 -0.74 -20.30
N TYR A 373 19.14 -0.89 -19.65
CA TYR A 373 19.44 -1.93 -18.67
C TYR A 373 20.23 -1.35 -17.49
N ILE A 374 19.91 -1.81 -16.28
CA ILE A 374 20.69 -1.57 -15.07
C ILE A 374 21.40 -2.87 -14.72
N GLU A 375 22.71 -2.80 -14.49
CA GLU A 375 23.43 -3.90 -13.83
C GLU A 375 23.00 -3.90 -12.35
N THR A 376 22.47 -5.02 -11.87
CA THR A 376 22.15 -5.33 -10.46
C THR A 376 23.09 -6.43 -9.96
N SER A 377 23.22 -6.61 -8.64
CA SER A 377 24.09 -7.65 -8.03
C SER A 377 23.79 -9.07 -8.52
N ASP A 378 22.53 -9.33 -8.90
CA ASP A 378 22.03 -10.64 -9.34
C ASP A 378 21.86 -10.77 -10.87
N GLY A 379 22.26 -9.76 -11.68
CA GLY A 379 22.13 -9.76 -13.15
C GLY A 379 21.74 -8.39 -13.73
N SER A 380 21.43 -8.30 -15.03
CA SER A 380 20.89 -7.05 -15.63
C SER A 380 19.35 -7.00 -15.52
N THR A 381 18.83 -5.93 -14.93
CA THR A 381 17.38 -5.65 -14.88
C THR A 381 17.03 -4.69 -16.02
N SER A 382 15.98 -5.00 -16.79
CA SER A 382 15.53 -4.13 -17.89
C SER A 382 14.61 -3.00 -17.39
N ALA A 383 14.55 -1.91 -18.15
CA ALA A 383 13.63 -0.79 -17.87
C ALA A 383 12.15 -1.24 -17.70
N SER A 384 11.71 -2.22 -18.50
CA SER A 384 10.34 -2.77 -18.42
C SER A 384 10.10 -3.55 -17.12
N GLN A 385 11.08 -4.33 -16.65
CA GLN A 385 10.96 -5.04 -15.37
C GLN A 385 10.89 -4.09 -14.19
N MET A 386 11.67 -3.01 -14.20
CA MET A 386 11.60 -1.97 -13.17
C MET A 386 10.26 -1.22 -13.18
N LEU A 387 9.71 -0.93 -14.37
CA LEU A 387 8.36 -0.36 -14.50
C LEU A 387 7.29 -1.28 -13.89
N GLU A 388 7.32 -2.58 -14.20
CA GLU A 388 6.39 -3.55 -13.61
C GLU A 388 6.49 -3.59 -12.08
N ARG A 389 7.72 -3.51 -11.53
CA ARG A 389 7.95 -3.48 -10.08
C ARG A 389 7.35 -2.24 -9.43
N PHE A 390 7.42 -1.07 -10.07
CA PHE A 390 6.75 0.16 -9.62
C PHE A 390 5.25 0.22 -9.97
N LEU A 391 4.62 -0.95 -10.18
CA LEU A 391 3.20 -1.13 -10.45
C LEU A 391 2.72 -0.55 -11.79
N PHE A 392 3.62 -0.33 -12.77
CA PHE A 392 3.22 -0.01 -14.14
C PHE A 392 2.99 -1.29 -14.95
N THR A 393 1.72 -1.62 -15.15
CA THR A 393 1.33 -2.79 -15.96
C THR A 393 1.83 -2.66 -17.39
N GLY A 394 1.99 -3.78 -18.10
CA GLY A 394 2.48 -3.79 -19.48
C GLY A 394 1.69 -2.88 -20.43
N SER A 395 0.38 -2.71 -20.22
CA SER A 395 -0.44 -1.76 -21.01
C SER A 395 -0.14 -0.29 -20.67
N MET A 396 0.10 0.03 -19.40
CA MET A 396 0.47 1.39 -18.96
C MET A 396 1.82 1.82 -19.50
N GLN A 397 2.77 0.90 -19.67
CA GLN A 397 4.12 1.21 -20.19
C GLN A 397 4.09 1.82 -21.60
N TYR A 398 3.11 1.44 -22.42
CA TYR A 398 2.92 1.98 -23.78
C TYR A 398 1.94 3.15 -23.85
N SER A 399 1.37 3.55 -22.72
CA SER A 399 0.50 4.73 -22.64
C SER A 399 1.32 6.02 -22.69
N LEU A 400 0.64 7.14 -23.00
CA LEU A 400 1.24 8.47 -23.02
C LEU A 400 1.29 9.05 -21.60
N ILE A 401 2.33 9.81 -21.29
CA ILE A 401 2.50 10.46 -19.97
C ILE A 401 1.33 11.41 -19.65
N SER A 402 0.72 12.04 -20.65
CA SER A 402 -0.50 12.86 -20.51
C SER A 402 -1.70 12.13 -19.88
N LYS A 403 -1.79 10.80 -20.04
CA LYS A 403 -2.91 10.00 -19.51
C LYS A 403 -2.70 9.53 -18.08
N LEU A 404 -1.49 9.66 -17.55
CA LEU A 404 -1.17 9.26 -16.20
C LEU A 404 -1.73 10.26 -15.18
N SER A 405 -2.19 9.75 -14.05
CA SER A 405 -2.53 10.56 -12.87
C SER A 405 -1.30 11.26 -12.30
N GLY A 406 -1.50 12.32 -11.51
CA GLY A 406 -0.40 13.04 -10.86
C GLY A 406 0.51 12.15 -10.02
N GLY A 407 -0.07 11.22 -9.24
CA GLY A 407 0.69 10.23 -8.47
C GLY A 407 1.45 9.24 -9.34
N GLU A 408 0.87 8.75 -10.44
CA GLU A 408 1.58 7.91 -11.40
C GLU A 408 2.75 8.64 -12.07
N ARG A 409 2.57 9.91 -12.44
CA ARG A 409 3.66 10.74 -12.99
C ARG A 409 4.78 10.94 -11.97
N ARG A 410 4.44 11.16 -10.70
CA ARG A 410 5.42 11.30 -9.62
C ARG A 410 6.22 10.00 -9.41
N ARG A 411 5.57 8.85 -9.48
CA ARG A 411 6.23 7.54 -9.46
C ARG A 411 7.18 7.33 -10.64
N LEU A 412 6.74 7.74 -11.83
CA LEU A 412 7.58 7.68 -13.03
C LEU A 412 8.83 8.57 -12.89
N TYR A 413 8.68 9.76 -12.31
CA TYR A 413 9.79 10.64 -12.01
C TYR A 413 10.78 10.01 -11.03
N LEU A 414 10.27 9.48 -9.92
CA LEU A 414 11.09 8.77 -8.93
C LEU A 414 11.88 7.65 -9.59
N LEU A 415 11.22 6.84 -10.42
CA LEU A 415 11.86 5.75 -11.14
C LEU A 415 12.98 6.24 -12.07
N LYS A 416 12.79 7.37 -12.77
CA LYS A 416 13.83 7.98 -13.59
C LYS A 416 15.07 8.35 -12.76
N VAL A 417 14.88 9.00 -11.61
CA VAL A 417 15.99 9.38 -10.71
C VAL A 417 16.74 8.14 -10.21
N LEU A 418 16.02 7.06 -9.88
CA LEU A 418 16.64 5.80 -9.47
C LEU A 418 17.39 5.11 -10.63
N MET A 419 16.94 5.29 -11.87
CA MET A 419 17.55 4.71 -13.07
C MET A 419 18.88 5.35 -13.45
N GLU A 420 19.16 6.56 -12.97
CA GLU A 420 20.45 7.24 -13.17
C GLU A 420 21.61 6.57 -12.40
N ALA A 421 21.29 5.57 -11.56
CA ALA A 421 22.22 4.88 -10.66
C ALA A 421 23.05 5.87 -9.80
N PRO A 422 22.38 6.72 -8.99
CA PRO A 422 23.05 7.69 -8.15
C PRO A 422 23.78 7.02 -6.97
N ASN A 423 24.74 7.74 -6.39
CA ASN A 423 25.46 7.31 -5.18
C ASN A 423 24.98 8.07 -3.95
N ILE A 424 24.38 9.22 -4.19
CA ILE A 424 23.75 10.06 -3.19
C ILE A 424 22.33 10.30 -3.68
N LEU A 425 21.35 9.93 -2.88
CA LEU A 425 19.95 10.14 -3.18
C LEU A 425 19.41 11.23 -2.28
N ILE A 426 18.86 12.27 -2.88
CA ILE A 426 18.24 13.38 -2.18
C ILE A 426 16.75 13.38 -2.52
N LEU A 427 15.91 13.20 -1.50
CA LEU A 427 14.47 13.09 -1.64
C LEU A 427 13.79 14.26 -0.92
N ASP A 428 13.16 15.16 -1.66
CA ASP A 428 12.38 16.26 -1.09
C ASP A 428 10.90 15.88 -1.06
N GLU A 429 10.39 15.57 0.13
CA GLU A 429 9.01 15.17 0.38
C GLU A 429 8.54 13.99 -0.51
N PRO A 430 9.27 12.85 -0.53
CA PRO A 430 8.99 11.75 -1.45
C PRO A 430 7.64 11.08 -1.18
N THR A 431 7.12 11.21 0.05
CA THR A 431 5.92 10.49 0.47
C THR A 431 4.62 11.13 0.00
N ASN A 432 4.65 12.41 -0.38
CA ASN A 432 3.47 13.08 -0.88
C ASN A 432 3.01 12.49 -2.22
N ASP A 433 1.71 12.27 -2.34
CA ASP A 433 1.04 11.72 -3.54
C ASP A 433 1.44 10.28 -3.93
N LEU A 434 2.21 9.58 -3.09
CA LEU A 434 2.51 8.16 -3.24
C LEU A 434 1.55 7.32 -2.41
N ASP A 435 1.18 6.15 -2.94
CA ASP A 435 0.39 5.19 -2.18
C ASP A 435 1.24 4.33 -1.24
N ILE A 436 0.59 3.72 -0.24
CA ILE A 436 1.23 2.86 0.76
C ILE A 436 2.06 1.75 0.11
N GLN A 437 1.59 1.16 -1.00
CA GLN A 437 2.33 0.10 -1.69
C GLN A 437 3.60 0.62 -2.35
N THR A 438 3.51 1.76 -3.05
CA THR A 438 4.68 2.41 -3.64
C THR A 438 5.66 2.87 -2.57
N LEU A 439 5.17 3.41 -1.45
CA LEU A 439 5.99 3.77 -0.31
C LEU A 439 6.77 2.57 0.23
N SER A 440 6.11 1.42 0.41
CA SER A 440 6.79 0.19 0.83
C SER A 440 7.86 -0.26 -0.17
N ILE A 441 7.61 -0.17 -1.48
CA ILE A 441 8.60 -0.49 -2.52
C ILE A 441 9.79 0.46 -2.46
N LEU A 442 9.55 1.75 -2.24
CA LEU A 442 10.60 2.75 -2.07
C LEU A 442 11.40 2.50 -0.79
N GLU A 443 10.74 2.19 0.33
CA GLU A 443 11.38 1.84 1.59
C GLU A 443 12.29 0.61 1.41
N ASP A 444 11.79 -0.47 0.79
CA ASP A 444 12.57 -1.68 0.52
C ASP A 444 13.79 -1.40 -0.38
N TYR A 445 13.65 -0.51 -1.37
CA TYR A 445 14.76 -0.05 -2.20
C TYR A 445 15.80 0.74 -1.38
N LEU A 446 15.33 1.65 -0.53
CA LEU A 446 16.21 2.49 0.28
C LEU A 446 16.93 1.68 1.35
N ASP A 447 16.32 0.63 1.89
CA ASP A 447 16.94 -0.27 2.86
C ASP A 447 18.16 -1.00 2.25
N SER A 448 18.09 -1.40 0.98
CA SER A 448 19.21 -2.08 0.28
C SER A 448 20.18 -1.14 -0.43
N PHE A 449 19.95 0.18 -0.41
CA PHE A 449 20.79 1.16 -1.10
C PHE A 449 22.11 1.42 -0.38
N ASP A 450 23.23 1.06 -1.02
CA ASP A 450 24.60 1.20 -0.51
C ASP A 450 25.22 2.61 -0.71
N GLY A 451 24.42 3.66 -0.50
CA GLY A 451 24.83 5.05 -0.70
C GLY A 451 24.34 6.01 0.38
N ILE A 452 24.54 7.31 0.17
CA ILE A 452 24.06 8.34 1.11
C ILE A 452 22.60 8.65 0.77
N VAL A 453 21.72 8.65 1.77
CA VAL A 453 20.32 9.02 1.61
C VAL A 453 20.04 10.25 2.44
N ILE A 454 19.58 11.32 1.79
CA ILE A 454 19.11 12.54 2.45
C ILE A 454 17.64 12.69 2.10
N THR A 455 16.77 12.67 3.10
CA THR A 455 15.33 12.75 2.88
C THR A 455 14.67 13.81 3.74
N VAL A 456 13.84 14.64 3.11
CA VAL A 456 12.90 15.53 3.79
C VAL A 456 11.54 14.83 3.73
N SER A 457 10.95 14.53 4.88
CA SER A 457 9.62 13.92 4.91
C SER A 457 8.88 14.34 6.17
N HIS A 458 7.58 14.48 6.05
CA HIS A 458 6.66 14.57 7.19
C HIS A 458 6.10 13.20 7.61
N ASP A 459 6.35 12.15 6.82
CA ASP A 459 5.93 10.80 7.17
C ASP A 459 6.88 10.21 8.23
N ARG A 460 6.34 10.05 9.43
CA ARG A 460 7.07 9.55 10.61
C ARG A 460 7.50 8.10 10.43
N TYR A 461 6.69 7.27 9.77
CA TYR A 461 6.98 5.85 9.57
C TYR A 461 8.15 5.69 8.61
N PHE A 462 8.11 6.46 7.51
CA PHE A 462 9.18 6.50 6.54
C PHE A 462 10.51 6.95 7.16
N LEU A 463 10.48 8.00 7.99
CA LEU A 463 11.68 8.47 8.69
C LEU A 463 12.22 7.43 9.68
N ASP A 464 11.37 6.84 10.53
CA ASP A 464 11.79 5.83 11.52
C ASP A 464 12.43 4.59 10.87
N ARG A 465 11.98 4.22 9.67
CA ARG A 465 12.50 3.04 8.96
C ARG A 465 13.84 3.30 8.30
N ILE A 466 14.01 4.48 7.69
CA ILE A 466 15.14 4.76 6.78
C ILE A 466 16.26 5.55 7.46
N VAL A 467 15.95 6.40 8.42
CA VAL A 467 16.88 7.41 8.92
C VAL A 467 17.59 6.95 10.18
N GLU A 468 18.90 7.20 10.24
CA GLU A 468 19.73 6.98 11.43
C GLU A 468 20.08 8.29 12.16
N ARG A 469 19.96 9.43 11.46
CA ARG A 469 20.26 10.76 12.00
C ARG A 469 19.27 11.81 11.52
N ILE A 470 18.75 12.63 12.43
CA ILE A 470 17.79 13.69 12.12
C ILE A 470 18.42 15.08 12.25
N PHE A 471 18.22 15.91 11.22
CA PHE A 471 18.47 17.35 11.24
C PHE A 471 17.16 18.07 11.50
N ALA A 472 17.01 18.57 12.73
CA ALA A 472 15.85 19.33 13.16
C ALA A 472 16.10 20.82 12.97
N PHE A 473 15.27 21.46 12.15
CA PHE A 473 15.23 22.91 12.00
C PHE A 473 14.43 23.52 13.14
N GLU A 474 15.12 24.21 14.05
CA GLU A 474 14.50 24.95 15.14
C GLU A 474 14.26 26.42 14.77
N ASP A 475 13.47 27.10 15.60
CA ASP A 475 13.27 28.54 15.52
C ASP A 475 14.61 29.29 15.62
N ASN A 476 14.72 30.41 14.88
CA ASN A 476 15.92 31.24 14.72
C ASN A 476 17.04 30.65 13.82
N GLY A 477 16.77 29.58 13.09
CA GLY A 477 17.70 29.06 12.08
C GLY A 477 18.86 28.24 12.66
N VAL A 478 18.64 27.60 13.80
CA VAL A 478 19.56 26.61 14.35
C VAL A 478 19.17 25.24 13.81
N ILE A 479 20.14 24.52 13.23
CA ILE A 479 19.97 23.13 12.82
C ILE A 479 20.59 22.26 13.91
N ARG A 480 19.76 21.52 14.66
CA ARG A 480 20.24 20.55 15.64
C ARG A 480 20.30 19.15 15.04
N GLN A 481 21.28 18.38 15.51
CA GLN A 481 21.50 17.01 15.07
C GLN A 481 21.09 16.07 16.20
N TYR A 482 20.28 15.07 15.85
CA TYR A 482 19.85 14.01 16.75
C TYR A 482 20.24 12.67 16.13
N GLU A 483 20.82 11.77 16.95
CA GLU A 483 21.07 10.39 16.55
C GLU A 483 19.84 9.54 16.88
N GLY A 484 19.43 8.70 15.94
CA GLY A 484 18.21 7.89 16.03
C GLY A 484 17.12 8.30 15.04
N GLY A 485 15.99 7.58 15.13
CA GLY A 485 14.81 7.79 14.29
C GLY A 485 13.97 8.99 14.73
N PHE A 486 12.80 9.15 14.10
CA PHE A 486 11.85 10.22 14.43
C PHE A 486 11.28 10.06 15.84
N THR A 487 11.03 8.82 16.26
CA THR A 487 10.55 8.50 17.61
C THR A 487 11.56 8.95 18.67
N ASP A 488 12.86 8.68 18.47
CA ASP A 488 13.93 9.09 19.39
C ASP A 488 14.06 10.62 19.47
N TYR A 489 14.00 11.30 18.32
CA TYR A 489 13.96 12.76 18.25
C TYR A 489 12.81 13.34 19.08
N LYS A 490 11.61 12.78 18.97
CA LYS A 490 10.43 13.26 19.71
C LYS A 490 10.56 13.04 21.22
N GLU A 491 11.14 11.93 21.64
CA GLU A 491 11.44 11.69 23.05
C GLU A 491 12.48 12.68 23.59
N ALA A 492 13.53 12.98 22.81
CA ALA A 492 14.52 13.97 23.17
C ALA A 492 13.91 15.37 23.31
N CYS A 493 13.04 15.81 22.38
CA CYS A 493 12.33 17.08 22.49
C CYS A 493 11.39 17.14 23.71
N ARG A 494 10.68 16.03 24.02
CA ARG A 494 9.84 15.94 25.24
C ARG A 494 10.68 15.95 26.52
N GLY A 495 11.85 15.32 26.48
CA GLY A 495 12.85 15.34 27.55
C GLY A 495 13.44 16.73 27.79
N GLU A 496 13.72 17.50 26.73
CA GLU A 496 14.18 18.89 26.78
C GLU A 496 13.09 19.85 27.29
N ALA A 497 11.83 19.67 26.89
CA ALA A 497 10.70 20.43 27.44
C ALA A 497 10.44 20.12 28.93
N SER A 498 10.76 18.90 29.37
CA SER A 498 10.62 18.44 30.77
C SER A 498 11.85 18.75 31.63
N SER A 499 13.01 19.03 31.04
CA SER A 499 14.28 19.25 31.75
C SER A 499 14.45 20.66 32.34
N ILE A 500 13.52 21.59 32.07
CA ILE A 500 13.37 22.83 32.87
C ILE A 500 12.85 22.51 34.29
N THR A 501 12.27 21.32 34.52
CA THR A 501 11.79 20.88 35.83
C THR A 501 12.08 19.40 36.09
N ALA A 502 13.35 19.00 36.19
CA ALA A 502 13.82 18.01 37.17
C ALA A 502 15.30 17.66 36.96
N LYS A 503 16.06 17.67 38.06
CA LYS A 503 17.42 17.13 38.14
C LYS A 503 17.42 15.59 38.14
N PRO A 504 18.52 14.97 37.66
CA PRO A 504 18.58 13.55 37.38
C PRO A 504 18.79 12.70 38.65
N LYS A 505 18.21 11.51 38.66
CA LYS A 505 18.62 10.41 39.56
C LYS A 505 19.19 9.26 38.73
N SER A 506 20.24 8.71 39.33
CA SER A 506 21.20 7.73 38.85
C SER A 506 20.66 6.33 38.63
N ASN A 507 21.32 5.66 37.69
CA ASN A 507 21.31 4.22 37.41
C ASN A 507 21.42 3.34 38.66
N GLU A 508 20.60 2.30 38.71
CA GLU A 508 20.97 1.00 39.26
C GLU A 508 20.62 -0.07 38.22
N ALA A 509 21.65 -0.84 37.87
CA ALA A 509 21.57 -2.03 37.05
C ALA A 509 21.03 -3.18 37.91
N ASP A 510 20.06 -3.91 37.39
CA ASP A 510 19.62 -5.18 37.98
C ASP A 510 19.83 -6.30 36.97
N ASN A 511 20.77 -7.17 37.34
CA ASN A 511 21.07 -8.43 36.67
C ASN A 511 19.95 -9.43 36.97
N ASN A 512 19.36 -10.02 35.93
CA ASN A 512 18.71 -11.32 36.08
C ASN A 512 19.03 -12.21 34.86
N GLU A 513 20.05 -13.04 35.06
CA GLU A 513 20.31 -14.22 34.24
C GLU A 513 19.19 -15.25 34.45
N GLY A 514 18.34 -15.38 33.44
CA GLY A 514 17.33 -16.43 33.32
C GLY A 514 17.69 -17.39 32.19
N SER A 515 18.00 -18.63 32.56
CA SER A 515 18.46 -19.74 31.73
C SER A 515 17.47 -20.14 30.62
N VAL A 516 17.91 -20.04 29.35
CA VAL A 516 17.20 -20.62 28.21
C VAL A 516 17.72 -22.05 27.98
N THR A 517 16.94 -23.01 28.42
CA THR A 517 17.07 -24.41 28.04
C THR A 517 16.66 -24.58 26.58
N SER A 518 17.57 -25.15 25.79
CA SER A 518 17.38 -25.47 24.37
C SER A 518 16.35 -26.60 24.21
N LYS A 519 15.08 -26.24 24.04
CA LYS A 519 14.06 -27.14 23.51
C LYS A 519 14.23 -27.24 21.99
N GLY A 520 14.69 -28.41 21.55
CA GLY A 520 14.88 -28.73 20.14
C GLY A 520 13.62 -28.48 19.31
N LYS A 521 13.83 -27.91 18.12
CA LYS A 521 12.81 -27.78 17.07
C LYS A 521 12.12 -29.14 16.87
N PRO A 522 10.77 -29.20 16.81
CA PRO A 522 10.10 -30.41 16.33
C PRO A 522 10.60 -30.65 14.91
N LYS A 523 11.24 -31.80 14.66
CA LYS A 523 11.49 -32.24 13.29
C LYS A 523 10.13 -32.38 12.62
N GLU A 524 9.85 -31.52 11.65
CA GLU A 524 8.75 -31.71 10.72
C GLU A 524 8.85 -33.14 10.17
N ALA A 525 7.81 -33.92 10.44
CA ALA A 525 7.72 -35.29 9.94
C ALA A 525 7.70 -35.21 8.41
N LYS A 526 8.80 -35.65 7.77
CA LYS A 526 8.87 -35.72 6.31
C LYS A 526 7.71 -36.57 5.83
N LEU A 527 6.79 -35.97 5.08
CA LEU A 527 5.76 -36.67 4.33
C LEU A 527 6.47 -37.74 3.48
N LYS A 528 6.06 -39.00 3.65
CA LYS A 528 6.56 -40.16 2.90
C LYS A 528 5.38 -41.09 2.69
N PHE A 529 5.33 -41.73 1.53
CA PHE A 529 4.43 -42.86 1.31
C PHE A 529 4.68 -43.96 2.33
N SER A 530 3.60 -44.56 2.84
CA SER A 530 3.66 -45.90 3.41
C SER A 530 4.07 -46.91 2.33
N TYR A 531 4.73 -48.01 2.73
CA TYR A 531 5.11 -49.08 1.79
C TYR A 531 3.91 -49.61 0.99
N MET A 532 2.73 -49.68 1.62
CA MET A 532 1.50 -50.09 0.94
C MET A 532 0.98 -49.02 -0.03
N GLU A 533 1.07 -47.73 0.31
CA GLU A 533 0.65 -46.64 -0.58
C GLU A 533 1.56 -46.49 -1.79
N GLN A 534 2.87 -46.73 -1.63
CA GLN A 534 3.82 -46.71 -2.74
C GLN A 534 3.55 -47.85 -3.73
N LYS A 535 3.20 -49.03 -3.23
CA LYS A 535 2.82 -50.16 -4.07
C LYS A 535 1.50 -49.88 -4.80
N GLU A 536 0.52 -49.36 -4.06
CA GLU A 536 -0.78 -48.98 -4.60
C GLU A 536 -0.62 -47.92 -5.71
N TYR A 537 0.19 -46.88 -5.50
CA TYR A 537 0.49 -45.84 -6.50
C TYR A 537 1.07 -46.40 -7.80
N ASN A 538 1.91 -47.43 -7.73
CA ASN A 538 2.50 -48.04 -8.92
C ASN A 538 1.52 -48.94 -9.69
N GLU A 539 0.53 -49.52 -9.02
CA GLU A 539 -0.39 -50.52 -9.59
C GLU A 539 -1.76 -49.92 -9.95
N ILE A 540 -2.14 -48.79 -9.36
CA ILE A 540 -3.50 -48.24 -9.45
C ILE A 540 -3.89 -47.82 -10.86
N ASP A 541 -2.94 -47.35 -11.68
CA ASP A 541 -3.18 -47.02 -13.09
C ASP A 541 -3.55 -48.27 -13.91
N GLU A 542 -2.90 -49.41 -13.67
CA GLU A 542 -3.22 -50.66 -14.36
C GLU A 542 -4.57 -51.24 -13.91
N VAL A 543 -4.94 -51.05 -12.64
CA VAL A 543 -6.22 -51.51 -12.08
C VAL A 543 -7.37 -50.71 -12.68
N ILE A 544 -7.23 -49.37 -12.77
CA ILE A 544 -8.23 -48.50 -13.38
C ILE A 544 -8.43 -48.87 -14.86
N ALA A 545 -7.35 -49.04 -15.62
CA ALA A 545 -7.44 -49.40 -17.03
C ALA A 545 -8.16 -50.75 -17.28
N LYS A 546 -7.98 -51.73 -16.39
CA LYS A 546 -8.70 -53.00 -16.44
C LYS A 546 -10.19 -52.82 -16.17
N LEU A 547 -10.55 -52.12 -15.09
CA LEU A 547 -11.94 -51.85 -14.74
C LEU A 547 -12.68 -51.10 -15.85
N GLU A 548 -12.02 -50.13 -16.51
CA GLU A 548 -12.59 -49.43 -17.67
C GLU A 548 -12.84 -50.38 -18.85
N THR A 549 -11.89 -51.28 -19.14
CA THR A 549 -12.03 -52.28 -20.20
C THR A 549 -13.19 -53.24 -19.91
N ASP A 550 -13.31 -53.70 -18.66
CA ASP A 550 -14.36 -54.61 -18.22
C ASP A 550 -15.75 -53.97 -18.33
N ILE A 551 -15.87 -52.68 -18.00
CA ILE A 551 -17.11 -51.90 -18.18
C ILE A 551 -17.44 -51.73 -19.68
N GLU A 552 -16.46 -51.49 -20.54
CA GLU A 552 -16.69 -51.38 -21.99
C GLU A 552 -17.15 -52.70 -22.61
N ASP A 553 -16.63 -53.83 -22.14
CA ASP A 553 -17.04 -55.15 -22.61
C ASP A 553 -18.42 -55.55 -22.07
N LEU A 554 -18.77 -55.12 -20.86
CA LEU A 554 -20.14 -55.26 -20.34
C LEU A 554 -21.15 -54.42 -21.13
N ASP A 555 -20.79 -53.19 -21.51
CA ASP A 555 -21.67 -52.34 -22.32
C ASP A 555 -21.98 -52.98 -23.68
N LYS A 556 -20.98 -53.57 -24.34
CA LYS A 556 -21.20 -54.35 -25.58
C LYS A 556 -22.13 -55.54 -25.35
N GLN A 557 -21.95 -56.26 -24.24
CA GLN A 557 -22.80 -57.41 -23.88
C GLN A 557 -24.24 -57.00 -23.56
N ILE A 558 -24.45 -55.82 -22.98
CA ILE A 558 -25.79 -55.26 -22.71
C ILE A 558 -26.48 -54.90 -24.03
N GLU A 559 -25.76 -54.27 -24.97
CA GLU A 559 -26.28 -53.96 -26.32
C GLU A 559 -26.67 -55.23 -27.09
N GLU A 560 -25.85 -56.28 -27.01
CA GLU A 560 -26.11 -57.58 -27.65
C GLU A 560 -27.26 -58.37 -27.00
N SER A 561 -27.53 -58.17 -25.71
CA SER A 561 -28.49 -58.95 -24.92
C SER A 561 -29.90 -58.35 -24.84
N SER A 562 -30.26 -57.46 -25.77
CA SER A 562 -31.52 -56.68 -25.80
C SER A 562 -32.84 -57.48 -25.71
N THR A 563 -32.82 -58.79 -25.96
CA THR A 563 -34.02 -59.66 -25.98
C THR A 563 -34.20 -60.52 -24.73
N ASN A 564 -33.25 -60.54 -23.79
CA ASN A 564 -33.32 -61.38 -22.59
C ASN A 564 -33.30 -60.55 -21.30
N TYR A 565 -34.50 -60.24 -20.79
CA TYR A 565 -34.72 -59.33 -19.66
C TYR A 565 -34.00 -59.74 -18.37
N SER A 566 -33.89 -61.04 -18.09
CA SER A 566 -33.20 -61.57 -16.89
C SER A 566 -31.70 -61.36 -16.97
N LYS A 567 -31.11 -61.64 -18.15
CA LYS A 567 -29.66 -61.48 -18.38
C LYS A 567 -29.25 -60.01 -18.44
N LEU A 568 -30.15 -59.15 -18.90
CA LEU A 568 -29.96 -57.71 -18.97
C LEU A 568 -29.89 -57.08 -17.57
N ASN A 569 -30.75 -57.51 -16.64
CA ASN A 569 -30.70 -57.09 -15.24
C ASN A 569 -29.40 -57.54 -14.54
N GLU A 570 -28.95 -58.78 -14.75
CA GLU A 570 -27.68 -59.28 -14.18
C GLU A 570 -26.47 -58.49 -14.70
N LEU A 571 -26.43 -58.19 -16.01
CA LEU A 571 -25.36 -57.39 -16.60
C LEU A 571 -25.38 -55.93 -16.13
N MET A 572 -26.56 -55.35 -15.92
CA MET A 572 -26.70 -54.01 -15.34
C MET A 572 -26.19 -53.95 -13.88
N GLU A 573 -26.49 -54.96 -13.06
CA GLU A 573 -26.03 -55.03 -11.68
C GLU A 573 -24.51 -55.25 -11.59
N GLN A 574 -23.94 -56.05 -12.50
CA GLN A 574 -22.49 -56.22 -12.62
C GLN A 574 -21.79 -54.94 -13.05
N LYS A 575 -22.38 -54.21 -14.01
CA LYS A 575 -21.88 -52.91 -14.45
C LYS A 575 -21.91 -51.90 -13.30
N GLU A 576 -23.01 -51.81 -12.56
CA GLU A 576 -23.14 -50.87 -11.43
C GLU A 576 -22.09 -51.14 -10.33
N ASN A 577 -21.79 -52.41 -10.06
CA ASN A 577 -20.74 -52.78 -9.10
C ASN A 577 -19.33 -52.43 -9.59
N LEU A 578 -19.01 -52.67 -10.87
CA LEU A 578 -17.71 -52.31 -11.44
C LEU A 578 -17.54 -50.80 -11.57
N GLU A 579 -18.60 -50.06 -11.89
CA GLU A 579 -18.59 -48.59 -11.89
C GLU A 579 -18.31 -48.04 -10.49
N LYS A 580 -18.87 -48.66 -9.45
CA LYS A 580 -18.60 -48.30 -8.05
C LYS A 580 -17.17 -48.61 -7.62
N GLU A 581 -16.63 -49.76 -8.02
CA GLU A 581 -15.24 -50.14 -7.74
C GLU A 581 -14.23 -49.24 -8.49
N LEU A 582 -14.52 -48.91 -9.75
CA LEU A 582 -13.76 -47.93 -10.52
C LEU A 582 -13.75 -46.57 -9.82
N GLU A 583 -14.90 -46.16 -9.27
CA GLU A 583 -15.01 -44.90 -8.52
C GLU A 583 -14.11 -44.88 -7.28
N GLU A 584 -14.18 -45.92 -6.44
CA GLU A 584 -13.34 -46.03 -5.23
C GLU A 584 -11.85 -46.03 -5.58
N LYS A 585 -11.47 -46.68 -6.68
CA LYS A 585 -10.08 -46.69 -7.17
C LYS A 585 -9.65 -45.34 -7.74
N MET A 586 -10.54 -44.60 -8.39
CA MET A 586 -10.24 -43.24 -8.85
C MET A 586 -10.05 -42.27 -7.69
N ASP A 587 -10.92 -42.28 -6.67
CA ASP A 587 -10.75 -41.44 -5.48
C ASP A 587 -9.43 -41.76 -4.75
N ARG A 588 -9.05 -43.03 -4.74
CA ARG A 588 -7.78 -43.48 -4.18
C ARG A 588 -6.58 -43.02 -5.01
N TRP A 589 -6.70 -43.00 -6.34
CA TRP A 589 -5.70 -42.49 -7.27
C TRP A 589 -5.45 -40.99 -7.08
N VAL A 590 -6.52 -40.22 -6.93
CA VAL A 590 -6.49 -38.78 -6.60
C VAL A 590 -5.69 -38.52 -5.33
N TYR A 591 -6.00 -39.25 -4.25
CA TYR A 591 -5.30 -39.11 -2.97
C TYR A 591 -3.80 -39.43 -3.08
N LEU A 592 -3.44 -40.51 -3.77
CA LEU A 592 -2.04 -40.93 -3.89
C LEU A 592 -1.22 -39.95 -4.74
N ASN A 593 -1.79 -39.34 -5.78
CA ASN A 593 -1.12 -38.32 -6.58
C ASN A 593 -0.89 -37.01 -5.83
N ASP A 594 -1.89 -36.52 -5.08
CA ASP A 594 -1.72 -35.32 -4.23
C ASP A 594 -0.61 -35.56 -3.19
N LEU A 595 -0.58 -36.74 -2.59
CA LEU A 595 0.49 -37.12 -1.66
C LEU A 595 1.87 -37.19 -2.34
N ALA A 596 1.96 -37.72 -3.57
CA ALA A 596 3.21 -37.72 -4.35
C ALA A 596 3.74 -36.30 -4.60
N GLU A 597 2.85 -35.40 -5.02
CA GLU A 597 3.18 -34.02 -5.37
C GLU A 597 3.60 -33.22 -4.12
N GLN A 598 2.94 -33.42 -2.98
CA GLN A 598 3.35 -32.83 -1.70
C GLN A 598 4.75 -33.31 -1.28
N ILE A 599 5.08 -34.58 -1.52
CA ILE A 599 6.41 -35.15 -1.23
C ILE A 599 7.48 -34.55 -2.16
N GLU A 600 7.19 -34.35 -3.46
CA GLU A 600 8.12 -33.69 -4.39
C GLU A 600 8.33 -32.20 -4.08
N ASN A 601 7.25 -31.47 -3.77
CA ASN A 601 7.32 -30.06 -3.38
C ASN A 601 8.09 -29.85 -2.07
N ALA A 602 8.03 -30.81 -1.13
CA ALA A 602 8.81 -30.79 0.09
C ALA A 602 10.30 -31.16 -0.14
N LYS A 603 10.61 -31.94 -1.18
CA LYS A 603 11.99 -32.28 -1.59
C LYS A 603 12.69 -31.14 -2.33
N THR A 604 11.95 -30.30 -3.05
CA THR A 604 12.49 -29.16 -3.82
C THR A 604 12.70 -27.90 -2.97
N LYS A 605 12.07 -27.81 -1.80
CA LYS A 605 12.23 -26.72 -0.82
C LYS A 605 13.34 -26.97 0.24
N ASN A 606 13.86 -28.19 0.33
CA ASN A 606 15.04 -28.53 1.14
C ASN A 606 16.25 -28.66 0.23
#